data_AF-A0A7C4B732-F1
#
_entry.id   AF-A0A7C4B732-F1
#
_cell.length_a   1.000
_cell.length_b   1.000
_cell.length_c   1.000
_cell.angle_alpha   90.00
_cell.angle_beta   90.00
_cell.angle_gamma   90.00
#
_symmetry.space_group_name_H-M   'P 1'
#
loop_
_entity.id
_entity.type
_entity.pdbx_description
1 polymer ?
#
loop_
_entity_poly.entity_id
_entity_poly.type
_entity_poly.pdbx_seq_one_letter_code
_entity_poly.pdbx_strand_id
1 'polypeptide(L)'
;MKKGFTLIELLIVISIIGTLTGLIINNLSDSRLRARDSTKKTELRELKTALRLYYNDHQAYPANSDEIGLPGNSFNSNDGNTIYMKRLPAEFDYTATDNQQSFILKVALENPSDPDIAASQKACPGNNYDANDYVVCDD
;
A
#
# COMPACT_ATOMS: atom_id res chain seq x y z
N MET A 1 52.56 -27.62 18.59
CA MET A 1 52.35 -27.97 17.16
C MET A 1 51.07 -27.26 16.70
N LYS A 2 51.17 -26.35 15.72
CA LYS A 2 49.99 -25.68 15.15
C LYS A 2 49.40 -26.59 14.08
N LYS A 3 48.16 -27.07 14.28
CA LYS A 3 47.41 -27.78 13.24
C LYS A 3 47.05 -26.78 12.15
N GLY A 4 47.56 -26.99 10.94
CA GLY A 4 47.18 -26.23 9.75
C GLY A 4 45.87 -26.77 9.18
N PHE A 5 45.05 -25.89 8.65
CA PHE A 5 43.85 -26.25 7.89
C PHE A 5 44.25 -27.03 6.63
N THR A 6 43.47 -28.04 6.27
CA THR A 6 43.68 -28.78 5.03
C THR A 6 43.06 -28.04 3.84
N LEU A 7 43.67 -28.17 2.67
CA LEU A 7 43.15 -27.60 1.41
C LEU A 7 41.72 -28.09 1.11
N ILE A 8 41.43 -29.35 1.45
CA ILE A 8 40.11 -29.94 1.23
C ILE A 8 39.05 -29.36 2.18
N GLU A 9 39.40 -29.07 3.44
CA GLU A 9 38.49 -28.37 4.36
C GLU A 9 38.11 -26.99 3.83
N LEU A 10 39.08 -26.23 3.32
CA LEU A 10 38.78 -24.90 2.77
C LEU A 10 37.91 -24.98 1.50
N LEU A 11 38.16 -25.98 0.65
CA LEU A 11 37.44 -26.16 -0.61
C LEU A 11 35.96 -26.53 -0.38
N ILE A 12 35.69 -27.41 0.59
CA ILE A 12 34.31 -27.78 0.93
C ILE A 12 33.55 -26.57 1.49
N VAL A 13 34.19 -25.74 2.32
CA VAL A 13 33.54 -24.56 2.92
C VAL A 13 33.11 -23.55 1.86
N ILE A 14 33.98 -23.18 0.92
CA ILE A 14 33.60 -22.23 -0.13
C ILE A 14 32.52 -22.80 -1.06
N SER A 15 32.50 -24.13 -1.26
CA SER A 15 31.46 -24.78 -2.07
C SER A 15 30.08 -24.75 -1.39
N ILE A 16 30.03 -24.93 -0.06
CA ILE A 16 28.78 -24.83 0.72
C ILE A 16 28.30 -23.38 0.77
N ILE A 17 29.19 -22.42 1.00
CA ILE A 17 28.81 -20.99 1.02
C ILE A 17 28.30 -20.53 -0.35
N GLY A 18 28.95 -20.95 -1.44
CA GLY A 18 28.53 -20.62 -2.81
C GLY A 18 27.17 -21.19 -3.20
N THR A 19 26.85 -22.42 -2.78
CA THR A 19 25.54 -23.03 -3.04
C THR A 19 24.42 -22.38 -2.21
N LEU A 20 24.66 -22.08 -0.94
CA LEU A 20 23.69 -21.41 -0.07
C LEU A 20 23.40 -19.97 -0.53
N THR A 21 24.42 -19.22 -0.94
CA THR A 21 24.23 -17.83 -1.43
C THR A 21 23.43 -17.76 -2.73
N GLY A 22 23.57 -18.74 -3.63
CA GLY A 22 22.80 -18.79 -4.87
C GLY A 22 21.28 -18.93 -4.68
N LEU A 23 20.83 -19.61 -3.63
CA LEU A 23 19.39 -19.84 -3.38
C LEU A 23 18.66 -18.65 -2.75
N ILE A 24 19.37 -17.76 -2.05
CA ILE A 24 18.77 -16.67 -1.26
C ILE A 24 18.32 -15.50 -2.15
N ILE A 25 18.99 -15.26 -3.27
CA ILE A 25 18.81 -14.05 -4.10
C ILE A 25 17.42 -14.01 -4.75
N ASN A 26 16.88 -15.16 -5.19
CA ASN A 26 15.64 -15.20 -5.97
C ASN A 26 14.37 -14.88 -5.15
N ASN A 27 14.38 -15.04 -3.83
CA ASN A 27 13.19 -14.79 -2.99
C ASN A 27 13.05 -13.32 -2.55
N LEU A 28 14.10 -12.51 -2.72
CA LEU A 28 14.14 -11.15 -2.18
C LEU A 28 13.35 -10.15 -3.03
N SER A 29 13.20 -10.38 -4.34
CA SER A 29 12.43 -9.50 -5.23
C SER A 29 10.93 -9.52 -4.91
N ASP A 30 10.36 -10.71 -4.76
CA ASP A 30 8.92 -10.89 -4.57
C ASP A 30 8.47 -10.41 -3.19
N SER A 31 9.33 -10.61 -2.17
CA SER A 31 9.09 -10.10 -0.82
C SER A 31 9.03 -8.57 -0.79
N ARG A 32 9.89 -7.88 -1.57
CA ARG A 32 9.87 -6.41 -1.67
C ARG A 32 8.62 -5.90 -2.35
N LEU A 33 8.16 -6.55 -3.42
CA LEU A 33 6.91 -6.19 -4.10
C LEU A 33 5.72 -6.28 -3.14
N ARG A 34 5.56 -7.42 -2.45
CA ARG A 34 4.49 -7.61 -1.46
C ARG A 34 4.55 -6.61 -0.31
N ALA A 35 5.75 -6.24 0.14
CA ALA A 35 5.91 -5.22 1.18
C ALA A 35 5.45 -3.83 0.72
N ARG A 36 5.72 -3.45 -0.54
CA ARG A 36 5.24 -2.20 -1.13
C ARG A 36 3.71 -2.20 -1.27
N ASP A 37 3.13 -3.29 -1.79
CA ASP A 37 1.68 -3.44 -1.89
C ASP A 37 0.99 -3.41 -0.51
N SER A 38 1.57 -4.06 0.49
CA SER A 38 1.09 -4.00 1.87
C SER A 38 1.15 -2.58 2.46
N THR A 39 2.12 -1.78 2.05
CA THR A 39 2.24 -0.38 2.45
C THR A 39 1.10 0.43 1.81
N LYS A 40 0.90 0.31 0.48
CA LYS A 40 -0.19 0.97 -0.24
C LYS A 40 -1.56 0.64 0.37
N LYS A 41 -1.82 -0.64 0.68
CA LYS A 41 -3.06 -1.09 1.34
C LYS A 41 -3.27 -0.42 2.70
N THR A 42 -2.21 -0.29 3.50
CA THR A 42 -2.27 0.34 4.83
C THR A 42 -2.53 1.84 4.71
N GLU A 43 -1.79 2.53 3.83
CA GLU A 43 -1.94 3.95 3.56
C GLU A 43 -3.37 4.30 3.12
N LEU A 44 -3.99 3.47 2.27
CA LEU A 44 -5.38 3.67 1.84
C LEU A 44 -6.40 3.56 3.00
N ARG A 45 -6.15 2.65 3.94
CA ARG A 45 -7.01 2.48 5.15
C ARG A 45 -6.84 3.64 6.13
N GLU A 46 -5.62 4.15 6.27
CA GLU A 46 -5.36 5.36 7.05
C GLU A 46 -6.08 6.57 6.43
N LEU A 47 -6.04 6.71 5.09
CA LEU A 47 -6.77 7.75 4.39
C LEU A 47 -8.29 7.61 4.57
N LYS A 48 -8.86 6.40 4.50
CA LYS A 48 -10.28 6.16 4.84
C LYS A 48 -10.61 6.67 6.25
N THR A 49 -9.73 6.40 7.22
CA THR A 49 -9.94 6.86 8.60
C THR A 49 -9.93 8.40 8.67
N ALA A 50 -9.01 9.04 7.95
CA ALA A 50 -8.94 10.50 7.87
C ALA A 50 -10.17 11.11 7.19
N LEU A 51 -10.67 10.50 6.11
CA LEU A 51 -11.91 10.92 5.44
C LEU A 51 -13.12 10.81 6.38
N ARG A 52 -13.18 9.76 7.20
CA ARG A 52 -14.24 9.62 8.21
C ARG A 52 -14.18 10.70 9.28
N LEU A 53 -12.98 11.11 9.70
CA LEU A 53 -12.82 12.25 10.59
C LEU A 53 -13.30 13.55 9.94
N TYR A 54 -12.96 13.78 8.66
CA TYR A 54 -13.47 14.92 7.91
C TYR A 54 -15.00 14.92 7.83
N TYR A 55 -15.60 13.77 7.56
CA TYR A 55 -17.05 13.60 7.52
C TYR A 55 -17.71 13.92 8.86
N ASN A 56 -17.12 13.51 9.99
CA ASN A 56 -17.69 13.82 11.29
C ASN A 56 -17.79 15.34 11.53
N ASP A 57 -16.84 16.11 11.02
CA ASP A 57 -16.80 17.56 11.18
C ASP A 57 -17.68 18.31 10.16
N HIS A 58 -17.71 17.85 8.90
CA HIS A 58 -18.38 18.56 7.80
C HIS A 58 -19.71 17.94 7.38
N GLN A 59 -20.06 16.76 7.91
CA GLN A 59 -21.23 15.96 7.56
C GLN A 59 -21.31 15.59 6.06
N ALA A 60 -20.18 15.66 5.38
CA ALA A 60 -20.01 15.36 3.96
C ALA A 60 -18.56 14.93 3.71
N TYR A 61 -18.34 14.04 2.75
CA TYR A 61 -17.01 13.71 2.24
C TYR A 61 -16.55 14.78 1.24
N PRO A 62 -15.22 14.95 1.03
CA PRO A 62 -14.70 15.87 0.02
C PRO A 62 -15.32 15.64 -1.36
N ALA A 63 -15.67 16.69 -2.10
CA ALA A 63 -16.38 16.52 -3.38
C ALA A 63 -15.51 15.88 -4.47
N ASN A 64 -14.20 16.07 -4.38
CA ASN A 64 -13.22 15.60 -5.36
C ASN A 64 -11.83 15.48 -4.69
N SER A 65 -10.86 14.95 -5.42
CA SER A 65 -9.49 14.77 -4.94
C SER A 65 -8.77 16.08 -4.61
N ASP A 66 -9.16 17.20 -5.23
CA ASP A 66 -8.48 18.49 -5.01
C ASP A 66 -8.72 19.02 -3.59
N GLU A 67 -9.89 18.73 -3.02
CA GLU A 67 -10.22 19.05 -1.62
C GLU A 67 -9.45 18.18 -0.61
N ILE A 68 -9.02 16.97 -1.01
CA ILE A 68 -8.15 16.12 -0.18
C ILE A 68 -6.71 16.65 -0.23
N GLY A 69 -6.26 17.02 -1.42
CA GLY A 69 -4.93 17.55 -1.69
C GLY A 69 -4.05 16.60 -2.50
N LEU A 70 -2.88 17.09 -2.87
CA LEU A 70 -1.92 16.36 -3.70
C LEU A 70 -1.15 15.30 -2.88
N PRO A 71 -0.71 14.20 -3.53
CA PRO A 71 0.16 13.21 -2.90
C PRO A 71 1.35 13.82 -2.14
N GLY A 72 1.61 13.31 -0.95
CA GLY A 72 2.71 13.78 -0.08
C GLY A 72 2.40 15.01 0.77
N ASN A 73 1.31 15.75 0.50
CA ASN A 73 0.84 16.85 1.35
C ASN A 73 -0.04 16.36 2.51
N SER A 74 -0.39 17.26 3.42
CA SER A 74 -1.36 17.00 4.48
C SER A 74 -2.80 17.18 3.98
N PHE A 75 -3.71 16.31 4.41
CA PHE A 75 -5.15 16.52 4.26
C PHE A 75 -5.68 17.32 5.45
N ASN A 76 -6.22 18.50 5.16
CA ASN A 76 -6.63 19.49 6.16
C ASN A 76 -8.09 19.90 5.94
N SER A 77 -8.71 20.48 6.98
CA SER A 77 -9.95 21.24 6.81
C SER A 77 -9.71 22.50 5.97
N ASN A 78 -10.77 23.02 5.34
CA ASN A 78 -10.75 24.24 4.53
C ASN A 78 -10.20 25.46 5.31
N ASP A 79 -10.40 25.49 6.63
CA ASP A 79 -9.92 26.55 7.51
C ASP A 79 -8.44 26.41 7.89
N GLY A 80 -7.78 25.31 7.48
CA GLY A 80 -6.37 25.00 7.76
C GLY A 80 -6.05 24.66 9.22
N ASN A 81 -7.04 24.69 10.10
CA ASN A 81 -6.85 24.57 11.55
C ASN A 81 -6.82 23.12 12.04
N THR A 82 -7.43 22.21 11.29
CA THR A 82 -7.50 20.78 11.61
C THR A 82 -6.78 19.98 10.53
N ILE A 83 -5.84 19.13 10.95
CA ILE A 83 -5.10 18.22 10.08
C ILE A 83 -5.67 16.81 10.28
N TYR A 84 -6.36 16.28 9.28
CA TYR A 84 -6.94 14.94 9.30
C TYR A 84 -5.90 13.85 8.97
N MET A 85 -4.94 14.18 8.09
CA MET A 85 -3.81 13.31 7.78
C MET A 85 -2.58 14.15 7.50
N LYS A 86 -1.44 13.80 8.11
CA LYS A 86 -0.19 14.58 7.96
C LYS A 86 0.49 14.41 6.60
N ARG A 87 0.30 13.26 5.96
CA ARG A 87 0.90 12.95 4.67
C ARG A 87 -0.03 12.02 3.92
N LEU A 88 -0.47 12.45 2.74
CA LEU A 88 -1.24 11.65 1.82
C LEU A 88 -0.38 10.58 1.16
N PRO A 89 -0.99 9.42 0.82
CA PRO A 89 -0.32 8.37 0.07
C PRO A 89 0.28 8.91 -1.23
N ALA A 90 1.35 8.27 -1.71
CA ALA A 90 2.01 8.68 -2.96
C ALA A 90 1.12 8.46 -4.19
N GLU A 91 0.25 7.45 -4.14
CA GLU A 91 -0.66 7.06 -5.21
C GLU A 91 -2.00 6.68 -4.58
N PHE A 92 -3.06 7.36 -5.00
CA PHE A 92 -4.44 6.99 -4.73
C PHE A 92 -5.32 7.71 -5.74
N ASP A 93 -6.45 7.11 -6.07
CA ASP A 93 -7.54 7.79 -6.75
C ASP A 93 -8.74 7.83 -5.81
N TYR A 94 -9.45 8.95 -5.85
CA TYR A 94 -10.60 9.22 -5.00
C TYR A 94 -11.81 9.61 -5.85
N THR A 95 -12.94 8.97 -5.57
CA THR A 95 -14.22 9.31 -6.18
C THR A 95 -15.28 9.38 -5.09
N ALA A 96 -15.92 10.54 -4.94
CA ALA A 96 -17.09 10.71 -4.09
C ALA A 96 -18.38 10.42 -4.88
N THR A 97 -19.45 10.08 -4.17
CA THR A 97 -20.79 10.09 -4.74
C THR A 97 -21.28 11.54 -4.93
N ASP A 98 -22.25 11.75 -5.84
CA ASP A 98 -22.78 13.10 -6.14
C ASP A 98 -23.35 13.82 -4.90
N ASN A 99 -23.83 13.06 -3.91
CA ASN A 99 -24.35 13.57 -2.66
C ASN A 99 -23.30 13.68 -1.53
N GLN A 100 -22.02 13.36 -1.79
CA GLN A 100 -20.92 13.39 -0.82
C GLN A 100 -21.18 12.55 0.45
N GLN A 101 -22.04 11.54 0.35
CA GLN A 101 -22.36 10.66 1.48
C GLN A 101 -21.55 9.37 1.48
N SER A 102 -20.90 9.04 0.37
CA SER A 102 -20.02 7.87 0.28
C SER A 102 -18.84 8.17 -0.64
N PHE A 103 -17.80 7.36 -0.54
CA PHE A 103 -16.61 7.49 -1.38
C PHE A 103 -16.03 6.12 -1.72
N ILE A 104 -15.23 6.11 -2.78
CA ILE A 104 -14.39 4.99 -3.17
C ILE A 104 -12.96 5.51 -3.33
N LEU A 105 -12.04 4.89 -2.60
CA LEU A 105 -10.60 4.99 -2.80
C LEU A 105 -10.12 3.79 -3.59
N LYS A 106 -9.22 4.01 -4.53
CA LYS A 106 -8.56 2.93 -5.27
C LYS A 106 -7.06 3.17 -5.39
N VAL A 107 -6.31 2.09 -5.49
CA VAL A 107 -4.87 2.11 -5.78
C VAL A 107 -4.49 0.87 -6.57
N ALA A 108 -3.64 1.03 -7.58
CA ALA A 108 -3.11 -0.09 -8.33
C ALA A 108 -2.00 -0.79 -7.53
N LEU A 109 -2.18 -2.09 -7.30
CA LEU A 109 -1.14 -2.95 -6.75
C LEU A 109 -0.19 -3.44 -7.84
N GLU A 110 1.07 -3.64 -7.46
CA GLU A 110 2.10 -4.16 -8.36
C GLU A 110 1.93 -5.66 -8.61
N ASN A 111 1.39 -6.40 -7.62
CA ASN A 111 1.05 -7.81 -7.77
C ASN A 111 -0.42 -7.98 -8.21
N PRO A 112 -0.69 -8.28 -9.50
CA PRO A 112 -2.06 -8.50 -10.01
C PRO A 112 -2.70 -9.79 -9.48
N SER A 113 -1.89 -10.72 -8.95
CA SER A 113 -2.36 -12.00 -8.39
C SER A 113 -2.62 -11.92 -6.89
N ASP A 114 -2.69 -10.72 -6.32
CA ASP A 114 -2.99 -10.54 -4.91
C ASP A 114 -4.47 -10.87 -4.63
N PRO A 115 -4.77 -11.85 -3.75
CA PRO A 115 -6.14 -12.29 -3.49
C PRO A 115 -7.01 -11.21 -2.84
N ASP A 116 -6.40 -10.20 -2.21
CA ASP A 116 -7.14 -9.13 -1.56
C ASP A 116 -7.78 -8.19 -2.58
N ILE A 117 -7.31 -8.15 -3.84
CA ILE A 117 -7.91 -7.33 -4.90
C ILE A 117 -9.36 -7.74 -5.10
N ALA A 118 -9.60 -9.01 -5.45
CA ALA A 118 -10.94 -9.52 -5.70
C ALA A 118 -11.83 -9.42 -4.45
N ALA A 119 -11.27 -9.65 -3.26
CA ALA A 119 -12.00 -9.49 -2.01
C ALA A 119 -12.42 -8.03 -1.76
N SER A 120 -11.52 -7.07 -2.02
CA SER A 120 -11.77 -5.65 -1.85
C SER A 120 -12.83 -5.12 -2.83
N GLN A 121 -12.72 -5.49 -4.11
CA GLN A 121 -13.69 -5.11 -5.15
C GLN A 121 -15.08 -5.70 -4.89
N LYS A 122 -15.14 -6.91 -4.31
CA LYS A 122 -16.41 -7.49 -3.87
C LYS A 122 -17.00 -6.78 -2.66
N ALA A 123 -16.15 -6.37 -1.71
CA ALA A 123 -16.59 -5.65 -0.50
C ALA A 123 -17.09 -4.23 -0.83
N CYS A 124 -16.47 -3.59 -1.82
CA CYS A 124 -16.80 -2.24 -2.27
C CYS A 124 -17.31 -2.28 -3.71
N PRO A 125 -18.59 -2.59 -3.94
CA PRO A 125 -19.12 -2.69 -5.28
C PRO A 125 -19.06 -1.34 -6.00
N GLY A 126 -18.55 -1.36 -7.22
CA GLY A 126 -18.45 -0.19 -8.07
C GLY A 126 -18.28 -0.59 -9.53
N ASN A 127 -18.40 0.39 -10.42
CA ASN A 127 -18.21 0.21 -11.84
C ASN A 127 -16.90 0.89 -12.22
N ASN A 128 -16.04 0.24 -13.02
CA ASN A 128 -14.71 0.69 -13.45
C ASN A 128 -13.56 0.40 -12.47
N TYR A 129 -13.42 -0.84 -12.03
CA TYR A 129 -12.19 -1.33 -11.39
C TYR A 129 -11.35 -2.10 -12.40
N ASP A 130 -10.06 -1.80 -12.46
CA ASP A 130 -9.11 -2.59 -13.20
C ASP A 130 -8.74 -3.86 -12.43
N ALA A 131 -8.16 -4.84 -13.13
CA ALA A 131 -7.78 -6.13 -12.55
C ALA A 131 -6.78 -6.02 -11.39
N ASN A 132 -6.10 -4.88 -11.24
CA ASN A 132 -5.06 -4.63 -10.24
C ASN A 132 -5.51 -3.65 -9.14
N ASP A 133 -6.75 -3.15 -9.22
CA ASP A 133 -7.23 -2.10 -8.32
C ASP A 133 -7.63 -2.68 -6.98
N TYR A 134 -6.87 -2.34 -5.94
CA TYR A 134 -7.31 -2.53 -4.56
C TYR A 134 -8.19 -1.35 -4.16
N VAL A 135 -9.39 -1.64 -3.68
CA VAL A 135 -10.41 -0.60 -3.40
C VAL A 135 -10.85 -0.59 -1.95
N VAL A 136 -11.17 0.59 -1.45
CA VAL A 136 -11.67 0.83 -0.09
C VAL A 136 -12.78 1.86 -0.16
N CYS A 137 -13.94 1.53 0.40
CA CYS A 137 -15.13 2.36 0.41
C CYS A 137 -15.53 2.74 1.84
N ASP A 138 -16.46 3.68 1.94
CA ASP A 138 -17.24 3.92 3.16
C ASP A 138 -17.96 2.64 3.62
N ASP A 139 -17.99 2.38 4.94
CA ASP A 139 -18.50 1.12 5.53
C ASP A 139 -20.03 0.96 5.45
#